data_AF-A0A9Q4MUA5-F1
#
_entry.id   AF-A0A9Q4MUA5-F1
#
_cell.length_a   1.000
_cell.length_b   1.000
_cell.length_c   1.000
_cell.angle_alpha   90.00
_cell.angle_beta   90.00
_cell.angle_gamma   90.00
#
_symmetry.space_group_name_H-M   'P 1'
#
loop_
_entity.id
_entity.type
_entity.pdbx_description
1 polymer ?
#
loop_
_entity_poly.entity_id
_entity_poly.type
_entity_poly.pdbx_seq_one_letter_code
_entity_poly.pdbx_strand_id
1 'polypeptide(L)'
;EWLNDTYGRDGDDSMWFTNQEEYYEYYYYRLHSKPEIKQVNTHTWKLTLNLNGEDSAPFYYPSVTVNIFGLKMEDIENIESNEDVTGLSYGDHKDFFMLNIDCRKYLAEHAENFVKRYEANPTDVSAKADANYFVNMLKDSDKKTELKKRAE
;
A
#
# COMPACT_ATOMS: atom_id res chain seq x y z
N GLU A 1 -13.84 -11.48 15.63
CA GLU A 1 -13.84 -12.86 15.12
C GLU A 1 -14.85 -13.01 13.99
N TRP A 2 -16.17 -13.14 14.25
CA TRP A 2 -17.18 -13.38 13.19
C TRP A 2 -17.06 -12.55 11.89
N LEU A 3 -16.86 -11.24 11.98
CA LEU A 3 -16.70 -10.38 10.80
C LEU A 3 -15.47 -10.76 9.95
N ASN A 4 -14.34 -11.07 10.60
CA ASN A 4 -13.11 -11.50 9.93
C ASN A 4 -13.30 -12.86 9.25
N ASP A 5 -13.96 -13.80 9.93
CA ASP A 5 -14.13 -15.17 9.45
C ASP A 5 -15.22 -15.30 8.38
N THR A 6 -16.07 -14.28 8.25
CA THR A 6 -17.17 -14.27 7.25
C THR A 6 -16.81 -13.40 6.05
N TYR A 7 -16.33 -12.16 6.28
CA TYR A 7 -16.15 -11.15 5.23
C TYR A 7 -14.74 -10.56 5.15
N GLY A 8 -13.83 -10.96 6.04
CA GLY A 8 -12.44 -10.51 6.06
C GLY A 8 -11.48 -11.56 5.50
N ARG A 9 -10.22 -11.48 5.93
CA ARG A 9 -9.11 -12.33 5.46
C ARG A 9 -9.40 -13.83 5.55
N ASP A 10 -10.07 -14.27 6.61
CA ASP A 10 -10.35 -15.69 6.84
C ASP A 10 -11.73 -16.11 6.29
N GLY A 11 -12.42 -15.19 5.62
CA GLY A 11 -13.71 -15.38 4.94
C GLY A 11 -13.62 -15.11 3.43
N ASP A 12 -14.55 -14.32 2.89
CA ASP A 12 -14.62 -13.99 1.45
C ASP A 12 -13.86 -12.72 1.02
N ASP A 13 -13.20 -12.03 1.97
CA ASP A 13 -12.42 -10.81 1.77
C ASP A 13 -13.19 -9.67 1.04
N SER A 14 -14.51 -9.60 1.23
CA SER A 14 -15.38 -8.62 0.57
C SER A 14 -15.54 -7.29 1.32
N MET A 15 -15.18 -7.24 2.61
CA MET A 15 -15.47 -6.10 3.48
C MET A 15 -14.26 -5.18 3.66
N TRP A 16 -14.43 -3.90 3.33
CA TRP A 16 -13.52 -2.86 3.78
C TRP A 16 -13.91 -2.37 5.18
N PHE A 17 -13.26 -2.93 6.20
CA PHE A 17 -13.44 -2.51 7.60
C PHE A 17 -12.47 -1.37 7.92
N THR A 18 -12.96 -0.14 7.91
CA THR A 18 -12.16 1.08 8.10
C THR A 18 -12.88 2.09 9.00
N ASN A 19 -12.16 3.15 9.41
CA ASN A 19 -12.74 4.29 10.09
C ASN A 19 -13.35 5.30 9.09
N GLN A 20 -14.15 6.24 9.60
CA GLN A 20 -14.85 7.22 8.76
C GLN A 20 -13.91 8.24 8.09
N GLU A 21 -12.77 8.56 8.72
CA GLU A 21 -11.80 9.53 8.21
C GLU A 21 -11.07 8.96 6.98
N GLU A 22 -10.57 7.73 7.05
CA GLU A 22 -9.94 7.05 5.93
C GLU A 22 -10.92 6.88 4.75
N TYR A 23 -12.16 6.49 5.02
CA TYR A 23 -13.19 6.41 3.97
C TYR A 23 -13.48 7.78 3.33
N TYR A 24 -13.53 8.84 4.14
CA TYR A 24 -13.74 10.20 3.66
C TYR A 24 -12.61 10.65 2.74
N GLU A 25 -11.36 10.50 3.19
CA GLU A 25 -10.17 10.88 2.42
C GLU A 25 -10.08 10.09 1.11
N TYR A 26 -10.34 8.78 1.13
CA TYR A 26 -10.38 7.94 -0.06
C TYR A 26 -11.46 8.40 -1.06
N TYR A 27 -12.66 8.69 -0.56
CA TYR A 27 -13.74 9.22 -1.40
C TYR A 27 -13.37 10.57 -2.01
N TYR A 28 -12.72 11.44 -1.24
CA TYR A 28 -12.22 12.73 -1.71
C TYR A 28 -11.21 12.56 -2.85
N TYR A 29 -10.21 11.68 -2.69
CA TYR A 29 -9.27 11.38 -3.77
C TYR A 29 -9.97 10.81 -5.01
N ARG A 30 -10.94 9.91 -4.83
CA ARG A 30 -11.73 9.37 -5.95
C ARG A 30 -12.49 10.46 -6.71
N LEU A 31 -12.95 11.50 -6.03
CA LEU A 31 -13.71 12.60 -6.63
C LEU A 31 -12.80 13.64 -7.32
N HIS A 32 -11.62 13.91 -6.75
CA HIS A 32 -10.80 15.06 -7.14
C HIS A 32 -9.51 14.70 -7.88
N SER A 33 -8.97 13.49 -7.69
CA SER A 33 -7.77 13.02 -8.36
C SER A 33 -8.10 12.38 -9.71
N LYS A 34 -7.23 12.60 -10.71
CA LYS A 34 -7.40 12.05 -12.05
C LYS A 34 -6.17 11.21 -12.41
N PRO A 35 -6.27 9.87 -12.35
CA PRO A 35 -5.17 9.01 -12.79
C PRO A 35 -4.98 9.14 -14.31
N GLU A 36 -3.73 9.30 -14.73
CA GLU A 36 -3.35 9.28 -16.14
C GLU A 36 -2.30 8.20 -16.40
N ILE A 37 -2.52 7.38 -17.42
CA ILE A 37 -1.51 6.44 -17.91
C ILE A 37 -1.06 6.86 -19.31
N LYS A 38 0.25 7.01 -19.52
CA LYS A 38 0.82 7.43 -20.81
C LYS A 38 1.91 6.48 -21.24
N GLN A 39 1.88 6.08 -22.50
CA GLN A 39 2.96 5.31 -23.10
C GLN A 39 4.21 6.20 -23.23
N VAL A 40 5.33 5.75 -22.68
CA VAL A 40 6.63 6.42 -22.78
C VAL A 40 7.41 5.89 -23.99
N ASN A 41 7.33 4.58 -24.23
CA ASN A 41 7.85 3.91 -25.41
C ASN A 41 7.06 2.60 -25.67
N THR A 42 7.48 1.80 -26.65
CA THR A 42 6.78 0.57 -27.05
C THR A 42 6.50 -0.42 -25.92
N HIS A 43 7.31 -0.45 -24.86
CA HIS A 43 7.21 -1.41 -23.75
C HIS A 43 7.14 -0.73 -22.37
N THR A 44 6.98 0.59 -22.30
CA THR A 44 6.97 1.32 -21.02
C THR A 44 5.78 2.26 -20.95
N TRP A 45 5.05 2.17 -19.86
CA TRP A 45 3.92 3.03 -19.53
C TRP A 45 4.18 3.72 -18.19
N LYS A 46 3.72 4.97 -18.06
CA LYS A 46 3.83 5.76 -16.84
C LYS A 46 2.44 6.11 -16.32
N LEU A 47 2.11 5.62 -15.14
CA LEU A 47 0.96 6.05 -14.35
C LEU A 47 1.34 7.30 -13.54
N THR A 48 0.50 8.33 -13.56
CA THR A 48 0.65 9.55 -12.75
C THR A 48 -0.68 9.85 -12.05
N LEU A 49 -0.63 10.13 -10.76
CA LEU A 49 -1.79 10.44 -9.92
C LEU A 49 -1.37 11.44 -8.84
N ASN A 50 -2.11 12.55 -8.71
CA ASN A 50 -1.87 13.54 -7.67
C ASN A 50 -2.89 13.36 -6.53
N LEU A 51 -2.41 13.15 -5.31
CA LEU A 51 -3.23 13.02 -4.09
C LEU A 51 -3.13 14.30 -3.26
N ASN A 52 -3.96 15.28 -3.58
CA ASN A 52 -4.04 16.53 -2.83
C ASN A 52 -5.20 16.43 -1.85
N GLY A 53 -4.94 16.62 -0.55
CA GLY A 53 -5.98 16.74 0.47
C GLY A 53 -6.67 18.11 0.43
N GLU A 54 -7.44 18.42 1.46
CA GLU A 54 -7.99 19.76 1.67
C GLU A 54 -6.94 20.73 2.21
N ASP A 55 -7.18 22.04 2.01
CA ASP A 55 -6.34 23.10 2.57
C ASP A 55 -6.41 23.17 4.11
N SER A 56 -7.44 22.57 4.72
CA SER A 56 -7.72 22.67 6.15
C SER A 56 -6.70 21.94 7.02
N ALA A 57 -6.27 20.75 6.60
CA ALA A 57 -5.24 19.95 7.25
C ALA A 57 -4.71 18.87 6.29
N PRO A 58 -3.48 18.36 6.52
CA PRO A 58 -3.01 17.19 5.79
C PRO A 58 -3.92 15.98 6.03
N PHE A 59 -4.13 15.22 4.96
CA PHE A 59 -4.78 13.91 5.02
C PHE A 59 -3.81 12.86 5.56
N TYR A 60 -4.28 11.99 6.45
CA TYR A 60 -3.45 11.00 7.15
C TYR A 60 -3.41 9.63 6.46
N TYR A 61 -4.35 9.36 5.56
CA TYR A 61 -4.50 8.13 4.80
C TYR A 61 -4.35 8.38 3.28
N PRO A 62 -3.20 8.91 2.79
CA PRO A 62 -2.94 9.13 1.37
C PRO A 62 -2.61 7.80 0.66
N SER A 63 -3.55 6.86 0.68
CA SER A 63 -3.45 5.56 0.02
C SER A 63 -4.67 5.31 -0.86
N VAL A 64 -4.44 4.83 -2.08
CA VAL A 64 -5.48 4.60 -3.08
C VAL A 64 -5.27 3.29 -3.83
N THR A 65 -6.36 2.77 -4.40
CA THR A 65 -6.34 1.65 -5.34
C THR A 65 -6.56 2.16 -6.76
N VAL A 66 -5.68 1.77 -7.69
CA VAL A 66 -5.79 2.10 -9.12
C VAL A 66 -5.91 0.81 -9.92
N ASN A 67 -6.94 0.74 -10.77
CA ASN A 67 -7.17 -0.38 -11.67
C ASN A 67 -6.70 -0.02 -13.08
N ILE A 68 -5.93 -0.90 -13.71
CA ILE A 68 -5.48 -0.80 -15.09
C ILE A 68 -6.14 -1.92 -15.89
N PHE A 69 -7.07 -1.55 -16.77
CA PHE A 69 -7.75 -2.47 -17.66
C PHE A 69 -6.86 -2.84 -18.85
N GLY A 70 -6.89 -4.10 -19.27
CA GLY A 70 -6.11 -4.59 -20.41
C GLY A 70 -4.62 -4.84 -20.13
N LEU A 71 -4.21 -4.79 -18.87
CA LEU A 71 -2.88 -5.18 -18.39
C LEU A 71 -3.04 -6.40 -17.49
N LYS A 72 -2.12 -7.35 -17.56
CA LYS A 72 -2.00 -8.47 -16.62
C LYS A 72 -0.62 -8.54 -16.00
N MET A 73 -0.50 -9.22 -14.86
CA MET A 73 0.78 -9.45 -14.19
C MET A 73 1.80 -10.13 -15.10
N GLU A 74 1.37 -11.06 -15.95
CA GLU A 74 2.25 -11.78 -16.89
C GLU A 74 2.90 -10.88 -17.95
N ASP A 75 2.33 -9.69 -18.20
CA ASP A 75 2.85 -8.72 -19.18
C ASP A 75 3.93 -7.80 -18.58
N ILE A 76 4.16 -7.86 -17.26
CA ILE A 76 4.97 -6.89 -16.53
C ILE A 76 6.35 -7.48 -16.21
N GLU A 77 7.40 -6.87 -16.79
CA GLU A 77 8.79 -7.19 -16.46
C GLU A 77 9.24 -6.54 -15.13
N ASN A 78 8.90 -5.26 -14.93
CA ASN A 78 9.17 -4.55 -13.68
C ASN A 78 8.16 -3.43 -13.43
N ILE A 79 8.11 -2.97 -12.17
CA ILE A 79 7.38 -1.76 -11.76
C ILE A 79 8.31 -0.90 -10.90
N GLU A 80 8.43 0.38 -11.25
CA GLU A 80 9.16 1.38 -10.49
C GLU A 80 8.21 2.51 -10.04
N SER A 81 8.54 3.17 -8.93
CA SER A 81 7.78 4.29 -8.37
C SER A 81 8.71 5.40 -7.88
N ASN A 82 8.20 6.63 -7.86
CA ASN A 82 8.96 7.77 -7.32
C ASN A 82 9.02 7.74 -5.77
N GLU A 83 9.67 8.75 -5.18
CA GLU A 83 9.87 8.83 -3.72
C GLU A 83 8.59 9.07 -2.91
N ASP A 84 7.54 9.64 -3.52
CA ASP A 84 6.27 9.90 -2.84
C ASP A 84 5.54 8.60 -2.47
N VAL A 85 5.71 7.55 -3.28
CA VAL A 85 5.17 6.21 -2.99
C VAL A 85 6.08 5.54 -1.97
N THR A 86 5.55 5.21 -0.80
CA THR A 86 6.28 4.53 0.29
C THR A 86 5.83 3.09 0.47
N GLY A 87 4.58 2.78 0.13
CA GLY A 87 4.04 1.41 0.03
C GLY A 87 3.48 1.13 -1.35
N LEU A 88 3.76 -0.06 -1.88
CA LEU A 88 3.26 -0.49 -3.18
C LEU A 88 3.02 -2.00 -3.17
N SER A 89 1.79 -2.40 -3.46
CA SER A 89 1.42 -3.79 -3.75
C SER A 89 0.54 -3.83 -4.99
N TYR A 90 0.57 -4.94 -5.72
CA TYR A 90 -0.12 -5.07 -6.98
C TYR A 90 -0.33 -6.53 -7.36
N GLY A 91 -1.25 -6.77 -8.29
CA GLY A 91 -1.54 -8.09 -8.83
C GLY A 91 -2.78 -8.10 -9.70
N ASP A 92 -3.06 -9.25 -10.32
CA ASP A 92 -4.29 -9.45 -11.07
C ASP A 92 -5.50 -9.48 -10.13
N HIS A 93 -6.56 -8.76 -10.51
CA HIS A 93 -7.85 -8.79 -9.83
C HIS A 93 -8.97 -8.92 -10.87
N LYS A 94 -9.51 -10.13 -11.01
CA LYS A 94 -10.52 -10.46 -12.02
C LYS A 94 -9.99 -10.11 -13.43
N ASP A 95 -10.61 -9.16 -14.12
CA ASP A 95 -10.31 -8.81 -15.51
C ASP A 95 -9.38 -7.58 -15.64
N PHE A 96 -8.78 -7.12 -14.53
CA PHE A 96 -7.89 -5.96 -14.54
C PHE A 96 -6.70 -6.15 -13.59
N PHE A 97 -5.65 -5.38 -13.82
CA PHE A 97 -4.50 -5.29 -12.92
C PHE A 97 -4.77 -4.22 -11.85
N MET A 98 -4.53 -4.52 -10.59
CA MET A 98 -4.78 -3.63 -9.46
C MET A 98 -3.45 -3.21 -8.83
N LEU A 99 -3.33 -1.93 -8.49
CA LEU A 99 -2.25 -1.39 -7.66
C LEU A 99 -2.83 -0.76 -6.40
N ASN A 100 -2.32 -1.11 -5.24
CA ASN A 100 -2.53 -0.38 -3.99
C ASN A 100 -1.28 0.46 -3.71
N ILE A 101 -1.47 1.78 -3.70
CA ILE A 101 -0.41 2.78 -3.62
C ILE A 101 -0.58 3.51 -2.29
N ASP A 102 0.47 3.54 -1.48
CA ASP A 102 0.51 4.23 -0.19
C ASP A 102 1.58 5.32 -0.24
N CYS A 103 1.18 6.56 0.06
CA CYS A 103 2.04 7.74 0.05
C CYS A 103 2.26 8.32 1.46
N ARG A 104 2.06 7.54 2.52
CA ARG A 104 2.38 7.98 3.89
C ARG A 104 3.88 8.22 4.01
N LYS A 105 4.25 9.50 4.12
CA LYS A 105 5.65 9.97 4.09
C LYS A 105 6.59 9.23 5.04
N TYR A 106 6.13 8.94 6.27
CA TYR A 106 6.96 8.32 7.30
C TYR A 106 6.70 6.82 7.51
N LEU A 107 6.15 6.14 6.50
CA LEU A 107 5.78 4.73 6.61
C LEU A 107 7.00 3.82 6.89
N ALA A 108 8.15 4.12 6.26
CA ALA A 108 9.39 3.36 6.46
C ALA A 108 9.95 3.51 7.88
N GLU A 109 9.98 4.73 8.40
CA GLU A 109 10.39 5.01 9.78
C GLU A 109 9.41 4.40 10.78
N HIS A 110 8.12 4.40 10.48
CA HIS A 110 7.11 3.76 11.30
C HIS A 110 7.31 2.24 11.35
N ALA A 111 7.54 1.59 10.20
CA ALA A 111 7.87 0.17 10.15
C ALA A 111 9.16 -0.14 10.93
N GLU A 112 10.19 0.69 10.79
CA GLU A 112 11.43 0.53 11.57
C GLU A 112 11.20 0.65 13.08
N ASN A 113 10.28 1.51 13.54
CA ASN A 113 9.96 1.61 14.97
C ASN A 113 9.34 0.32 15.52
N PHE A 114 8.54 -0.41 14.73
CA PHE A 114 8.05 -1.73 15.13
C PHE A 114 9.15 -2.78 15.16
N VAL A 115 10.08 -2.76 14.19
CA VAL A 115 11.27 -3.62 14.22
C VAL A 115 12.09 -3.35 15.48
N LYS A 116 12.35 -2.08 15.83
CA LYS A 116 13.07 -1.71 17.06
C LYS A 116 12.35 -2.19 18.33
N ARG A 117 11.01 -2.15 18.34
CA ARG A 117 10.21 -2.67 19.46
C ARG A 117 10.36 -4.18 19.61
N TYR A 118 10.35 -4.92 18.49
CA TYR A 118 10.63 -6.35 18.47
C TYR A 118 12.06 -6.66 18.93
N GLU A 119 13.06 -5.94 18.41
CA GLU A 119 14.48 -6.10 18.81
C GLU A 119 14.69 -5.89 20.32
N ALA A 120 13.95 -4.97 20.94
CA ALA A 120 13.98 -4.75 22.38
C ALA A 120 13.31 -5.87 23.19
N ASN A 121 12.37 -6.62 22.60
CA ASN A 121 11.62 -7.71 23.24
C ASN A 121 11.48 -8.93 22.29
N PRO A 122 12.58 -9.62 21.93
CA PRO A 122 12.60 -10.56 20.80
C PRO A 122 11.80 -11.85 21.03
N THR A 123 11.40 -12.13 22.28
CA THR A 123 10.52 -13.27 22.61
C THR A 123 9.03 -12.94 22.49
N ASP A 124 8.67 -11.67 22.25
CA ASP A 124 7.29 -11.24 22.06
C ASP A 124 6.83 -11.55 20.63
N VAL A 125 6.01 -12.59 20.51
CA VAL A 125 5.44 -13.04 19.24
C VAL A 125 4.55 -11.97 18.60
N SER A 126 3.85 -11.17 19.41
CA SER A 126 3.01 -10.06 18.90
C SER A 126 3.88 -8.95 18.33
N ALA A 127 4.97 -8.59 19.01
CA ALA A 127 5.90 -7.58 18.49
C ALA A 127 6.53 -8.00 17.16
N LYS A 128 6.86 -9.30 17.00
CA LYS A 128 7.34 -9.87 15.74
C LYS A 128 6.28 -9.82 14.64
N ALA A 129 5.02 -10.14 14.96
CA ALA A 129 3.91 -10.08 14.02
C ALA A 129 3.67 -8.64 13.53
N ASP A 130 3.68 -7.65 14.44
CA ASP A 130 3.55 -6.24 14.10
C ASP A 130 4.69 -5.76 13.20
N ALA A 131 5.95 -6.08 13.56
CA ALA A 131 7.12 -5.72 12.76
C ALA A 131 6.99 -6.25 11.32
N ASN A 132 6.63 -7.53 11.16
CA ASN A 132 6.42 -8.14 9.86
C ASN A 132 5.24 -7.51 9.10
N TYR A 133 4.15 -7.17 9.79
CA TYR A 133 3.00 -6.50 9.19
C TYR A 133 3.40 -5.15 8.56
N PHE A 134 4.01 -4.24 9.34
CA PHE A 134 4.37 -2.91 8.83
C PHE A 134 5.48 -2.95 7.78
N VAL A 135 6.46 -3.85 7.89
CA VAL A 135 7.51 -4.03 6.88
C VAL A 135 6.93 -4.52 5.55
N ASN A 136 5.90 -5.37 5.57
CA ASN A 136 5.26 -5.86 4.36
C ASN A 136 4.41 -4.80 3.64
N MET A 137 4.05 -3.69 4.29
CA MET A 137 3.38 -2.56 3.64
C MET A 137 4.33 -1.75 2.74
N LEU A 138 5.64 -1.80 2.99
CA LEU A 138 6.62 -1.00 2.26
C LEU A 138 6.74 -1.46 0.80
N LYS A 139 7.02 -0.52 -0.11
CA LYS A 139 7.45 -0.85 -1.46
C LYS A 139 8.82 -1.53 -1.43
N ASP A 140 9.11 -2.27 -2.49
CA ASP A 140 10.41 -2.91 -2.63
C ASP A 140 11.54 -1.86 -2.67
N SER A 141 12.52 -2.06 -1.79
CA SER A 141 13.61 -1.12 -1.52
C SER A 141 14.69 -1.81 -0.68
N ASP A 142 15.89 -1.22 -0.66
CA ASP A 142 16.97 -1.65 0.24
C ASP A 142 16.52 -1.60 1.71
N LYS A 143 15.73 -0.58 2.08
CA LYS A 143 15.21 -0.45 3.45
C LYS A 143 14.25 -1.57 3.83
N LYS A 144 13.32 -1.96 2.95
CA LYS A 144 12.45 -3.12 3.18
C LYS A 144 13.27 -4.40 3.34
N THR A 145 14.30 -4.58 2.52
CA THR A 145 15.20 -5.75 2.59
C THR A 145 16.00 -5.78 3.91
N GLU A 146 16.52 -4.64 4.35
CA GLU A 146 17.18 -4.49 5.66
C GLU A 146 16.24 -4.83 6.81
N LEU A 147 15.04 -4.23 6.83
CA LEU A 147 14.08 -4.42 7.91
C LEU A 147 13.53 -5.85 7.97
N LYS A 148 13.31 -6.52 6.81
CA LYS A 148 12.94 -7.93 6.77
C LYS A 148 13.96 -8.81 7.49
N LYS A 149 15.25 -8.64 7.19
CA LYS A 149 16.34 -9.41 7.84
C LYS A 149 16.39 -9.19 9.35
N ARG A 150 16.03 -7.99 9.82
CA ARG A 150 15.97 -7.66 11.26
C ARG A 150 14.75 -8.24 11.97
N ALA A 151 13.68 -8.56 11.23
CA ALA A 151 12.42 -9.11 11.73
C ALA A 151 12.27 -10.64 11.52
N GLU A 152 13.30 -11.30 10.97
CA GLU A 152 13.42 -12.76 10.86
C GLU A 152 13.59 -13.45 12.23
#